data_AF-A0A7C5TE34-F1
#
_entry.id   AF-A0A7C5TE34-F1
#
_cell.length_a   1.000
_cell.length_b   1.000
_cell.length_c   1.000
_cell.angle_alpha   90.00
_cell.angle_beta   90.00
_cell.angle_gamma   90.00
#
_symmetry.space_group_name_H-M   'P 1'
#
loop_
_entity.id
_entity.type
_entity.pdbx_description
1 polymer ?
#
loop_
_entity_poly.entity_id
_entity_poly.type
_entity_poly.pdbx_seq_one_letter_code
_entity_poly.pdbx_strand_id
1 'polypeptide(L)'
;MNKGRKRTSRRSTESSAIFLDLNNLMEFRHLSFAQFVRFAIVFAIGKGEDPFDKPIDNPSAILDNVKGFVDSLISDVEERYKKVSNSRSRKALETEKEELKKILAKMNSDQEEALNTEFFMDYEFKEYVRIWGGRGKAVRDILKTRNYMLGLYELGMYLTRIARGGRNDKGAFLLVEPSYYLHYYKVLDVDGFRKFYLGIRDFMKYHEEIQRQGGNHKLGETAFLTLLSGLAIDKLFELLFKLLRDKRGYDQIYDEIMNLINNGALVLYRVSESGATPYDLTNLAKVVLKMRAADALADIAKSLQTYHSGGRHDIENYVANLANIVGGNIFAYAISKDLHHIYYTVRSIAAGSFDEDMNKALGAEGWAKLKSKLLSMRVIAWQKELQ
;
A
#
# COMPACT_ATOMS: atom_id res chain seq x y z
N MET A 1 -37.68 -62.47 -13.45
CA MET A 1 -37.84 -62.03 -12.05
C MET A 1 -37.08 -60.73 -11.83
N ASN A 2 -37.84 -59.65 -11.66
CA ASN A 2 -37.40 -58.27 -11.52
C ASN A 2 -36.94 -58.06 -10.06
N LYS A 3 -35.64 -57.83 -9.81
CA LYS A 3 -35.16 -57.35 -8.49
C LYS A 3 -34.84 -55.88 -8.62
N GLY A 4 -35.85 -55.05 -8.32
CA GLY A 4 -35.71 -53.61 -8.20
C GLY A 4 -34.64 -53.27 -7.17
N ARG A 5 -33.51 -52.73 -7.64
CA ARG A 5 -32.60 -51.97 -6.79
C ARG A 5 -33.32 -50.66 -6.44
N LYS A 6 -33.88 -50.62 -5.24
CA LYS A 6 -34.29 -49.37 -4.59
C LYS A 6 -33.11 -48.40 -4.65
N ARG A 7 -33.25 -47.35 -5.47
CA ARG A 7 -32.51 -46.10 -5.30
C ARG A 7 -32.86 -45.60 -3.91
N THR A 8 -31.99 -45.82 -2.94
CA THR A 8 -31.96 -44.98 -1.75
C THR A 8 -31.58 -43.59 -2.22
N SER A 9 -32.58 -42.72 -2.37
CA SER A 9 -32.40 -41.28 -2.38
C SER A 9 -31.67 -40.91 -1.10
N ARG A 10 -30.34 -40.74 -1.19
CA ARG A 10 -29.59 -40.09 -0.12
C ARG A 10 -30.01 -38.62 -0.14
N ARG A 11 -30.92 -38.32 0.77
CA ARG A 11 -31.02 -37.09 1.58
C ARG A 11 -30.20 -35.92 1.05
N SER A 12 -30.93 -34.87 0.68
CA SER A 12 -30.67 -33.50 1.11
C SER A 12 -29.53 -33.36 2.12
N THR A 13 -28.33 -33.13 1.62
CA THR A 13 -27.43 -32.21 2.29
C THR A 13 -27.62 -30.91 1.52
N GLU A 14 -28.49 -30.04 2.03
CA GLU A 14 -28.23 -28.61 1.89
C GLU A 14 -26.75 -28.45 2.24
N SER A 15 -25.94 -28.23 1.23
CA SER A 15 -24.58 -27.77 1.41
C SER A 15 -24.76 -26.47 2.20
N SER A 16 -24.52 -26.50 3.51
CA SER A 16 -24.59 -25.33 4.37
C SER A 16 -23.63 -24.30 3.80
N ALA A 17 -24.18 -23.33 3.07
CA ALA A 17 -23.39 -22.28 2.48
C ALA A 17 -22.66 -21.56 3.61
N ILE A 18 -21.35 -21.38 3.46
CA ILE A 18 -20.56 -20.59 4.40
C ILE A 18 -20.86 -19.13 4.05
N PHE A 19 -21.54 -18.46 4.97
CA PHE A 19 -21.96 -17.07 4.81
C PHE A 19 -20.93 -16.15 5.46
N LEU A 20 -20.31 -15.28 4.67
CA LEU A 20 -19.35 -14.29 5.14
C LEU A 20 -20.07 -12.97 5.37
N ASP A 21 -19.90 -12.39 6.54
CA ASP A 21 -20.49 -11.12 6.94
C ASP A 21 -19.58 -10.42 7.97
N LEU A 22 -19.90 -9.18 8.37
CA LEU A 22 -19.11 -8.40 9.31
C LEU A 22 -18.95 -9.10 10.67
N ASN A 23 -19.96 -9.84 11.12
CA ASN A 23 -19.95 -10.51 12.42
C ASN A 23 -18.95 -11.69 12.50
N ASN A 24 -18.61 -12.33 11.39
CA ASN A 24 -17.69 -13.47 11.34
C ASN A 24 -16.45 -13.24 10.46
N LEU A 25 -16.27 -12.01 9.95
CA LEU A 25 -15.18 -11.65 9.04
C LEU A 25 -13.78 -12.04 9.58
N MET A 26 -13.60 -12.00 10.90
CA MET A 26 -12.32 -12.33 11.54
C MET A 26 -11.94 -13.81 11.50
N GLU A 27 -12.92 -14.71 11.37
CA GLU A 27 -12.68 -16.12 11.13
C GLU A 27 -12.00 -16.33 9.77
N PHE A 28 -12.24 -15.40 8.84
CA PHE A 28 -11.75 -15.41 7.48
C PHE A 28 -10.63 -14.38 7.21
N ARG A 29 -9.97 -13.84 8.26
CA ARG A 29 -8.94 -12.78 8.15
C ARG A 29 -7.75 -13.08 7.23
N HIS A 30 -7.56 -14.34 6.86
CA HIS A 30 -6.51 -14.80 5.95
C HIS A 30 -6.91 -14.69 4.47
N LEU A 31 -8.19 -14.44 4.18
CA LEU A 31 -8.69 -14.16 2.84
C LEU A 31 -8.42 -12.71 2.45
N SER A 32 -7.98 -12.48 1.22
CA SER A 32 -7.82 -11.15 0.65
C SER A 32 -9.16 -10.40 0.66
N PHE A 33 -10.27 -11.11 0.40
CA PHE A 33 -11.62 -10.57 0.54
C PHE A 33 -11.83 -9.90 1.90
N ALA A 34 -11.55 -10.62 2.98
CA ALA A 34 -11.67 -10.09 4.34
C ALA A 34 -10.68 -8.95 4.59
N GLN A 35 -9.44 -9.04 4.09
CA GLN A 35 -8.44 -7.99 4.25
C GLN A 35 -8.84 -6.69 3.56
N PHE A 36 -9.39 -6.74 2.34
CA PHE A 36 -9.88 -5.55 1.63
C PHE A 36 -11.09 -4.93 2.34
N VAL A 37 -12.04 -5.75 2.80
CA VAL A 37 -13.20 -5.26 3.58
C VAL A 37 -12.74 -4.59 4.87
N ARG A 38 -11.85 -5.24 5.64
CA ARG A 38 -11.28 -4.67 6.88
C ARG A 38 -10.55 -3.37 6.59
N PHE A 39 -9.71 -3.35 5.55
CA PHE A 39 -8.99 -2.13 5.15
C PHE A 39 -9.94 -0.99 4.81
N ALA A 40 -11.00 -1.25 4.03
CA ALA A 40 -11.97 -0.24 3.65
C ALA A 40 -12.64 0.41 4.88
N ILE A 41 -13.07 -0.41 5.83
CA ILE A 41 -13.70 0.06 7.07
C ILE A 41 -12.72 0.87 7.90
N VAL A 42 -11.52 0.33 8.14
CA VAL A 42 -10.48 0.97 8.94
C VAL A 42 -10.07 2.31 8.31
N PHE A 43 -9.85 2.33 6.99
CA PHE A 43 -9.51 3.53 6.24
C PHE A 43 -10.63 4.58 6.26
N ALA A 44 -11.90 4.16 6.18
CA ALA A 44 -13.06 5.06 6.13
C ALA A 44 -13.44 5.63 7.51
N ILE A 45 -13.42 4.82 8.56
CA ILE A 45 -13.98 5.18 9.88
C ILE A 45 -12.89 5.59 10.88
N GLY A 46 -11.75 4.89 10.89
CA GLY A 46 -10.59 5.17 11.74
C GLY A 46 -10.92 5.60 13.18
N LYS A 47 -11.45 4.70 14.03
CA LYS A 47 -11.67 5.03 15.44
C LYS A 47 -10.96 4.06 16.37
N GLY A 48 -9.81 4.48 16.90
CA GLY A 48 -9.20 4.06 18.18
C GLY A 48 -8.83 2.59 18.39
N GLU A 49 -9.73 1.65 18.09
CA GLU A 49 -9.64 0.21 18.29
C GLU A 49 -10.02 -0.52 17.00
N ASP A 50 -9.58 -1.78 16.81
CA ASP A 50 -10.06 -2.58 15.67
C ASP A 50 -11.58 -2.74 15.82
N PRO A 51 -12.42 -2.32 14.84
CA PRO A 51 -13.84 -2.63 14.90
C PRO A 51 -14.12 -4.13 14.93
N PHE A 52 -13.10 -4.95 14.69
CA PHE A 52 -13.14 -6.40 14.74
C PHE A 52 -12.46 -7.03 15.98
N ASP A 53 -11.96 -6.25 16.94
CA ASP A 53 -11.40 -6.78 18.21
C ASP A 53 -12.49 -7.37 19.11
N LYS A 54 -13.75 -7.00 18.87
CA LYS A 54 -14.94 -7.53 19.52
C LYS A 54 -15.99 -7.88 18.46
N PRO A 55 -16.95 -8.77 18.78
CA PRO A 55 -18.11 -8.98 17.91
C PRO A 55 -18.77 -7.64 17.54
N ILE A 56 -19.15 -7.49 16.27
CA ILE A 56 -19.82 -6.28 15.79
C ILE A 56 -21.31 -6.36 16.18
N ASP A 57 -21.69 -5.62 17.21
CA ASP A 57 -23.06 -5.59 17.73
C ASP A 57 -24.05 -4.88 16.78
N ASN A 58 -23.60 -3.86 16.04
CA ASN A 58 -24.42 -3.11 15.09
C ASN A 58 -23.66 -2.77 13.79
N PRO A 59 -23.78 -3.59 12.74
CA PRO A 59 -23.20 -3.35 11.42
C PRO A 59 -23.64 -2.04 10.76
N SER A 60 -24.87 -1.56 11.01
CA SER A 60 -25.44 -0.41 10.30
C SER A 60 -24.66 0.87 10.53
N ALA A 61 -24.20 1.12 11.76
CA ALA A 61 -23.41 2.32 12.07
C ALA A 61 -22.06 2.33 11.33
N ILE A 62 -21.44 1.16 11.14
CA ILE A 62 -20.22 1.02 10.33
C ILE A 62 -20.55 1.35 8.87
N LEU A 63 -21.60 0.73 8.34
CA LEU A 63 -22.02 0.93 6.95
C LEU A 63 -22.38 2.39 6.65
N ASP A 64 -23.12 3.07 7.52
CA ASP A 64 -23.51 4.47 7.32
C ASP A 64 -22.28 5.40 7.27
N ASN A 65 -21.29 5.18 8.14
CA ASN A 65 -20.04 5.94 8.11
C ASN A 65 -19.24 5.68 6.82
N VAL A 66 -19.15 4.42 6.38
CA VAL A 66 -18.44 4.08 5.13
C VAL A 66 -19.17 4.68 3.92
N LYS A 67 -20.50 4.62 3.87
CA LYS A 67 -21.31 5.24 2.81
C LYS A 67 -21.06 6.74 2.73
N GLY A 68 -21.10 7.45 3.88
CA GLY A 68 -20.79 8.88 3.94
C GLY A 68 -19.37 9.20 3.46
N PHE A 69 -18.40 8.30 3.73
CA PHE A 69 -17.05 8.43 3.19
C PHE A 69 -17.01 8.25 1.66
N VAL A 70 -17.74 7.28 1.10
CA VAL A 70 -17.84 7.09 -0.36
C VAL A 70 -18.50 8.30 -1.03
N ASP A 71 -19.55 8.88 -0.43
CA ASP A 71 -20.16 10.12 -0.90
C ASP A 71 -19.17 11.29 -0.92
N SER A 72 -18.30 11.40 0.09
CA SER A 72 -17.20 12.37 0.10
C SER A 72 -16.22 12.14 -1.06
N LEU A 73 -15.84 10.89 -1.33
CA LEU A 73 -14.95 10.57 -2.46
C LEU A 73 -15.59 10.93 -3.81
N ILE A 74 -16.89 10.67 -3.98
CA ILE A 74 -17.64 11.07 -5.19
C ILE A 74 -17.61 12.59 -5.34
N SER A 75 -17.85 13.32 -4.25
CA SER A 75 -17.82 14.79 -4.22
C SER A 75 -16.43 15.33 -4.61
N ASP A 76 -15.35 14.73 -4.11
CA ASP A 76 -13.98 15.09 -4.45
C ASP A 76 -13.66 14.86 -5.94
N VAL A 77 -14.17 13.76 -6.52
CA VAL A 77 -14.04 13.48 -7.96
C VAL A 77 -14.78 14.55 -8.78
N GLU A 78 -15.98 14.95 -8.36
CA GLU A 78 -16.74 16.01 -9.04
C GLU A 78 -16.04 17.37 -8.98
N GLU A 79 -15.40 17.70 -7.87
CA GLU A 79 -14.63 18.93 -7.76
C GLU A 79 -13.39 18.91 -8.67
N ARG A 80 -12.66 17.79 -8.70
CA ARG A 80 -11.54 17.59 -9.64
C ARG A 80 -12.01 17.68 -11.09
N TYR A 81 -13.18 17.13 -11.40
CA TYR A 81 -13.75 17.18 -12.75
C TYR A 81 -13.98 18.62 -13.23
N LYS A 82 -14.46 19.51 -12.35
CA LYS A 82 -14.67 20.94 -12.66
C LYS A 82 -13.37 21.67 -13.01
N LYS A 83 -12.23 21.24 -12.45
CA LYS A 83 -10.91 21.88 -12.62
C LYS A 83 -10.16 21.39 -13.86
N VAL A 84 -10.59 20.30 -14.46
CA VAL A 84 -9.88 19.66 -15.58
C VAL A 84 -10.46 20.10 -16.93
N SER A 85 -9.57 20.58 -17.81
CA SER A 85 -9.92 20.99 -19.19
C SER A 85 -9.67 19.88 -20.23
N ASN A 86 -8.72 18.97 -19.99
CA ASN A 86 -8.35 17.91 -20.92
C ASN A 86 -9.41 16.78 -20.98
N SER A 87 -9.85 16.42 -22.20
CA SER A 87 -10.85 15.38 -22.45
C SER A 87 -10.45 14.00 -21.92
N ARG A 88 -9.16 13.63 -22.03
CA ARG A 88 -8.67 12.34 -21.53
C ARG A 88 -8.80 12.24 -20.02
N SER A 89 -8.42 13.29 -19.31
CA SER A 89 -8.50 13.38 -17.86
C SER A 89 -9.96 13.44 -17.38
N ARG A 90 -10.86 14.11 -18.12
CA ARG A 90 -12.31 14.09 -17.85
C ARG A 90 -12.89 12.68 -17.92
N LYS A 91 -12.61 11.93 -18.99
CA LYS A 91 -13.09 10.55 -19.15
C LYS A 91 -12.58 9.63 -18.04
N ALA A 92 -11.35 9.84 -17.58
CA ALA A 92 -10.79 9.08 -16.46
C ALA A 92 -11.54 9.36 -15.15
N LEU A 93 -11.85 10.63 -14.87
CA LEU A 93 -12.63 11.04 -13.69
C LEU A 93 -14.10 10.58 -13.76
N GLU A 94 -14.72 10.60 -14.94
CA GLU A 94 -16.07 10.02 -15.13
C GLU A 94 -16.08 8.52 -14.81
N THR A 95 -15.06 7.79 -15.29
CA THR A 95 -14.91 6.36 -15.00
C THR A 95 -14.76 6.12 -13.50
N GLU A 96 -13.94 6.94 -12.83
CA GLU A 96 -13.73 6.88 -11.37
C GLU A 96 -15.04 7.17 -10.60
N LYS A 97 -15.80 8.18 -11.02
CA LYS A 97 -17.10 8.53 -10.43
C LYS A 97 -18.11 7.39 -10.56
N GLU A 98 -18.22 6.79 -11.75
CA GLU A 98 -19.15 5.69 -11.99
C GLU A 98 -18.75 4.41 -11.25
N GLU A 99 -17.45 4.16 -11.06
CA GLU A 99 -16.96 3.09 -10.20
C GLU A 99 -17.41 3.28 -8.75
N LEU A 100 -17.21 4.47 -8.17
CA LEU A 100 -17.62 4.79 -6.80
C LEU A 100 -19.14 4.73 -6.60
N LYS A 101 -19.93 5.18 -7.57
CA LYS A 101 -21.41 5.05 -7.52
C LYS A 101 -21.87 3.61 -7.51
N LYS A 102 -21.23 2.73 -8.29
CA LYS A 102 -21.55 1.29 -8.28
C LYS A 102 -21.23 0.66 -6.93
N ILE A 103 -20.08 1.01 -6.36
CA ILE A 103 -19.68 0.61 -5.01
C ILE A 103 -20.75 1.03 -3.99
N LEU A 104 -21.17 2.31 -4.01
CA LEU A 104 -22.20 2.82 -3.12
C LEU A 104 -23.55 2.12 -3.30
N ALA A 105 -23.96 1.87 -4.55
CA ALA A 105 -25.21 1.17 -4.84
C ALA A 105 -25.20 -0.26 -4.26
N LYS A 106 -24.07 -0.98 -4.34
CA LYS A 106 -23.91 -2.29 -3.70
C LYS A 106 -23.97 -2.20 -2.17
N MET A 107 -23.36 -1.18 -1.57
CA MET A 107 -23.45 -0.92 -0.12
C MET A 107 -24.88 -0.65 0.39
N ASN A 108 -25.79 -0.24 -0.49
CA ASN A 108 -27.20 0.00 -0.16
C ASN A 108 -28.10 -1.25 -0.35
N SER A 109 -27.50 -2.41 -0.64
CA SER A 109 -28.21 -3.65 -0.86
C SER A 109 -27.77 -4.72 0.13
N ASP A 110 -28.75 -5.40 0.74
CA ASP A 110 -28.54 -6.53 1.64
C ASP A 110 -28.77 -7.89 0.96
N GLN A 111 -28.97 -7.88 -0.36
CA GLN A 111 -29.23 -9.09 -1.14
C GLN A 111 -28.05 -10.07 -1.01
N GLU A 112 -28.37 -11.35 -0.86
CA GLU A 112 -27.38 -12.41 -0.84
C GLU A 112 -26.85 -12.69 -2.25
N GLU A 113 -25.52 -12.80 -2.36
CA GLU A 113 -24.83 -13.13 -3.58
C GLU A 113 -23.77 -14.21 -3.32
N ALA A 114 -23.56 -15.08 -4.30
CA ALA A 114 -22.51 -16.09 -4.22
C ALA A 114 -21.15 -15.40 -4.40
N LEU A 115 -20.21 -15.70 -3.50
CA LEU A 115 -18.82 -15.29 -3.63
C LEU A 115 -18.14 -16.18 -4.66
N ASN A 116 -18.45 -15.95 -5.93
CA ASN A 116 -17.77 -16.60 -7.04
C ASN A 116 -16.29 -16.11 -7.10
N THR A 117 -15.49 -16.66 -8.02
CA THR A 117 -14.05 -16.36 -8.11
C THR A 117 -13.70 -14.91 -8.45
N GLU A 118 -14.65 -14.05 -8.82
CA GLU A 118 -14.37 -12.64 -9.09
C GLU A 118 -14.00 -11.85 -7.81
N PHE A 119 -14.43 -12.32 -6.63
CA PHE A 119 -14.20 -11.66 -5.34
C PHE A 119 -13.02 -12.22 -4.53
N PHE A 120 -12.45 -13.34 -4.99
CA PHE A 120 -11.20 -13.88 -4.46
C PHE A 120 -10.08 -13.68 -5.46
N MET A 121 -8.85 -13.67 -4.96
CA MET A 121 -7.70 -13.72 -5.84
C MET A 121 -7.48 -15.16 -6.30
N ASP A 122 -7.18 -15.34 -7.60
CA ASP A 122 -7.09 -16.67 -8.22
C ASP A 122 -6.13 -17.61 -7.48
N TYR A 123 -5.03 -17.08 -6.94
CA TYR A 123 -4.06 -17.85 -6.15
C TYR A 123 -4.68 -18.46 -4.88
N GLU A 124 -5.53 -17.73 -4.16
CA GLU A 124 -6.18 -18.22 -2.94
C GLU A 124 -7.11 -19.36 -3.28
N PHE A 125 -7.88 -19.20 -4.34
CA PHE A 125 -8.81 -20.21 -4.79
C PHE A 125 -8.08 -21.49 -5.22
N LYS A 126 -6.94 -21.37 -5.93
CA LYS A 126 -6.09 -22.53 -6.25
C LYS A 126 -5.65 -23.27 -5.00
N GLU A 127 -5.22 -22.56 -3.96
CA GLU A 127 -4.84 -23.17 -2.68
C GLU A 127 -6.02 -23.83 -1.97
N TYR A 128 -7.20 -23.19 -1.92
CA TYR A 128 -8.41 -23.84 -1.40
C TYR A 128 -8.77 -25.10 -2.18
N VAL A 129 -8.81 -25.04 -3.51
CA VAL A 129 -9.09 -26.22 -4.34
C VAL A 129 -8.08 -27.33 -4.11
N ARG A 130 -6.80 -26.99 -3.91
CA ARG A 130 -5.75 -27.95 -3.57
C ARG A 130 -6.04 -28.64 -2.23
N ILE A 131 -6.36 -27.87 -1.20
CA ILE A 131 -6.70 -28.39 0.14
C ILE A 131 -7.94 -29.29 0.09
N TRP A 132 -8.93 -28.94 -0.73
CA TRP A 132 -10.22 -29.66 -0.86
C TRP A 132 -10.23 -30.71 -1.99
N GLY A 133 -9.06 -31.18 -2.43
CA GLY A 133 -8.95 -32.34 -3.33
C GLY A 133 -9.54 -32.13 -4.73
N GLY A 134 -9.46 -30.92 -5.28
CA GLY A 134 -9.82 -30.64 -6.68
C GLY A 134 -11.30 -30.33 -6.95
N ARG A 135 -12.16 -30.26 -5.92
CA ARG A 135 -13.60 -29.99 -6.08
C ARG A 135 -13.93 -28.50 -6.24
N GLY A 136 -13.16 -27.78 -7.06
CA GLY A 136 -13.26 -26.32 -7.14
C GLY A 136 -14.65 -25.79 -7.51
N LYS A 137 -15.39 -26.45 -8.40
CA LYS A 137 -16.75 -25.99 -8.73
C LYS A 137 -17.72 -26.06 -7.54
N ALA A 138 -17.61 -27.10 -6.71
CA ALA A 138 -18.44 -27.24 -5.52
C ALA A 138 -18.05 -26.23 -4.42
N VAL A 139 -16.76 -25.94 -4.26
CA VAL A 139 -16.28 -24.91 -3.29
C VAL A 139 -16.77 -23.50 -3.67
N ARG A 140 -16.91 -23.19 -4.97
CA ARG A 140 -17.44 -21.90 -5.46
C ARG A 140 -18.89 -21.65 -5.06
N ASP A 141 -19.72 -22.68 -5.12
CA ASP A 141 -21.16 -22.56 -4.86
C ASP A 141 -21.50 -22.54 -3.35
N ILE A 142 -20.49 -22.77 -2.49
CA ILE A 142 -20.65 -22.86 -1.03
C ILE A 142 -20.49 -21.49 -0.36
N LEU A 143 -19.69 -20.56 -0.90
CA LEU A 143 -19.42 -19.27 -0.26
C LEU A 143 -20.45 -18.21 -0.68
N LYS A 144 -21.05 -17.53 0.28
CA LYS A 144 -22.04 -16.47 0.07
C LYS A 144 -21.75 -15.25 0.93
N THR A 145 -22.26 -14.10 0.53
CA THR A 145 -22.16 -12.84 1.28
C THR A 145 -23.34 -11.93 0.95
N ARG A 146 -23.46 -10.80 1.64
CA ARG A 146 -24.38 -9.71 1.27
C ARG A 146 -23.75 -8.74 0.28
N ASN A 147 -24.56 -8.10 -0.55
CA ASN A 147 -24.11 -7.10 -1.51
C ASN A 147 -23.33 -5.95 -0.86
N TYR A 148 -23.67 -5.52 0.36
CA TYR A 148 -22.87 -4.49 1.02
C TYR A 148 -21.44 -4.92 1.32
N MET A 149 -21.21 -6.21 1.63
CA MET A 149 -19.87 -6.73 1.83
C MET A 149 -19.08 -6.71 0.51
N LEU A 150 -19.74 -6.96 -0.62
CA LEU A 150 -19.14 -6.80 -1.94
C LEU A 150 -18.80 -5.33 -2.22
N GLY A 151 -19.68 -4.41 -1.85
CA GLY A 151 -19.39 -2.98 -1.90
C GLY A 151 -18.17 -2.59 -1.06
N LEU A 152 -18.08 -3.09 0.18
CA LEU A 152 -16.92 -2.88 1.06
C LEU A 152 -15.62 -3.46 0.47
N TYR A 153 -15.70 -4.66 -0.09
CA TYR A 153 -14.58 -5.31 -0.76
C TYR A 153 -14.08 -4.49 -1.96
N GLU A 154 -15.00 -4.05 -2.83
CA GLU A 154 -14.66 -3.22 -4.00
C GLU A 154 -14.12 -1.85 -3.60
N LEU A 155 -14.63 -1.26 -2.50
CA LEU A 155 -14.03 -0.06 -1.92
C LEU A 155 -12.61 -0.33 -1.44
N GLY A 156 -12.37 -1.45 -0.76
CA GLY A 156 -11.03 -1.86 -0.33
C GLY A 156 -10.06 -2.00 -1.50
N MET A 157 -10.50 -2.67 -2.58
CA MET A 157 -9.73 -2.77 -3.82
C MET A 157 -9.47 -1.40 -4.44
N TYR A 158 -10.47 -0.51 -4.49
CA TYR A 158 -10.32 0.85 -5.03
C TYR A 158 -9.28 1.65 -4.25
N LEU A 159 -9.36 1.65 -2.91
CA LEU A 159 -8.47 2.43 -2.04
C LEU A 159 -7.02 1.94 -2.09
N THR A 160 -6.83 0.64 -2.29
CA THR A 160 -5.51 -0.01 -2.25
C THR A 160 -4.85 -0.19 -3.60
N ARG A 161 -5.55 0.13 -4.70
CA ARG A 161 -5.07 -0.09 -6.07
C ARG A 161 -3.77 0.66 -6.34
N ILE A 162 -2.73 -0.08 -6.73
CA ILE A 162 -1.44 0.47 -7.20
C ILE A 162 -1.23 0.29 -8.70
N ALA A 163 -1.97 -0.61 -9.34
CA ALA A 163 -1.90 -0.74 -10.79
C ALA A 163 -3.24 -1.23 -11.33
N ARG A 164 -3.81 -0.53 -12.32
CA ARG A 164 -5.00 -1.04 -13.02
C ARG A 164 -4.61 -2.27 -13.82
N GLY A 165 -5.37 -3.34 -13.71
CA GLY A 165 -5.11 -4.52 -14.51
C GLY A 165 -5.50 -4.33 -15.98
N GLY A 166 -4.96 -5.21 -16.83
CA GLY A 166 -5.33 -5.27 -18.25
C GLY A 166 -6.65 -6.02 -18.45
N ARG A 167 -6.89 -6.46 -19.70
CA ARG A 167 -8.12 -7.19 -20.05
C ARG A 167 -8.32 -8.50 -19.27
N ASN A 168 -7.25 -9.08 -18.74
CA ASN A 168 -7.19 -10.38 -18.05
C ASN A 168 -6.45 -10.31 -16.70
N ASP A 169 -6.40 -9.13 -16.06
CA ASP A 169 -5.76 -8.94 -14.76
C ASP A 169 -6.67 -8.02 -13.92
N LYS A 170 -6.98 -8.38 -12.67
CA LYS A 170 -7.70 -7.50 -11.74
C LYS A 170 -6.84 -6.33 -11.25
N GLY A 171 -5.55 -6.34 -11.55
CA GLY A 171 -4.60 -5.30 -11.17
C GLY A 171 -3.76 -5.68 -9.96
N ALA A 172 -2.95 -4.72 -9.52
CA ALA A 172 -2.13 -4.86 -8.32
C ALA A 172 -2.64 -3.92 -7.22
N PHE A 173 -2.57 -4.40 -5.99
CA PHE A 173 -3.07 -3.74 -4.78
C PHE A 173 -1.98 -3.73 -3.72
N LEU A 174 -1.90 -2.64 -2.95
CA LEU A 174 -1.04 -2.54 -1.79
C LEU A 174 -1.86 -2.79 -0.54
N LEU A 175 -1.83 -4.01 -0.05
CA LEU A 175 -2.35 -4.32 1.28
C LEU A 175 -1.26 -4.14 2.31
N VAL A 176 -1.71 -3.82 3.50
CA VAL A 176 -0.88 -3.81 4.70
C VAL A 176 -1.83 -4.38 5.78
N GLU A 177 -1.35 -5.12 6.78
CA GLU A 177 -2.26 -5.77 7.75
C GLU A 177 -2.97 -4.75 8.69
N PRO A 178 -4.31 -4.76 8.79
CA PRO A 178 -5.09 -3.76 9.54
C PRO A 178 -4.75 -3.51 11.02
N SER A 179 -4.43 -4.56 11.79
CA SER A 179 -4.05 -4.45 13.20
C SER A 179 -2.78 -3.63 13.43
N TYR A 180 -1.82 -3.65 12.48
CA TYR A 180 -0.67 -2.73 12.53
C TYR A 180 -1.10 -1.25 12.37
N TYR A 181 -2.14 -0.92 11.57
CA TYR A 181 -2.67 0.47 11.46
C TYR A 181 -3.40 0.94 12.68
N LEU A 182 -4.00 0.05 13.43
CA LEU A 182 -4.72 0.43 14.64
C LEU A 182 -3.74 0.75 15.77
N HIS A 183 -2.56 0.12 15.76
CA HIS A 183 -1.44 0.62 16.55
C HIS A 183 -1.02 2.02 16.09
N TYR A 184 -0.91 2.26 14.78
CA TYR A 184 -0.70 3.61 14.27
C TYR A 184 -1.80 4.57 14.70
N TYR A 185 -3.08 4.18 14.82
CA TYR A 185 -4.15 5.07 15.27
C TYR A 185 -4.03 5.52 16.73
N LYS A 186 -3.28 4.80 17.55
CA LYS A 186 -2.92 5.26 18.90
C LYS A 186 -1.93 6.43 18.86
N VAL A 187 -1.18 6.55 17.76
CA VAL A 187 -0.09 7.52 17.58
C VAL A 187 -0.44 8.59 16.52
N LEU A 188 -1.26 8.26 15.53
CA LEU A 188 -1.69 9.04 14.36
C LEU A 188 -3.23 9.12 14.34
N ASP A 189 -3.81 10.21 13.88
CA ASP A 189 -5.25 10.27 13.63
C ASP A 189 -5.64 9.65 12.26
N VAL A 190 -6.94 9.61 11.95
CA VAL A 190 -7.47 9.10 10.66
C VAL A 190 -6.81 9.76 9.46
N ASP A 191 -6.74 11.09 9.50
CA ASP A 191 -6.15 11.89 8.44
C ASP A 191 -4.66 11.61 8.28
N GLY A 192 -3.93 11.50 9.40
CA GLY A 192 -2.52 11.16 9.42
C GLY A 192 -2.24 9.79 8.80
N PHE A 193 -2.98 8.76 9.20
CA PHE A 193 -2.85 7.44 8.58
C PHE A 193 -3.12 7.47 7.07
N ARG A 194 -4.20 8.14 6.64
CA ARG A 194 -4.52 8.25 5.21
C ARG A 194 -3.38 8.92 4.47
N LYS A 195 -2.84 10.02 4.97
CA LYS A 195 -1.69 10.72 4.36
C LYS A 195 -0.44 9.85 4.27
N PHE A 196 -0.13 9.11 5.33
CA PHE A 196 0.96 8.14 5.33
C PHE A 196 0.77 7.07 4.25
N TYR A 197 -0.37 6.38 4.30
CA TYR A 197 -0.67 5.29 3.39
C TYR A 197 -0.73 5.74 1.93
N LEU A 198 -1.38 6.87 1.64
CA LEU A 198 -1.47 7.43 0.29
C LEU A 198 -0.08 7.79 -0.26
N GLY A 199 0.80 8.36 0.56
CA GLY A 199 2.19 8.64 0.15
C GLY A 199 2.94 7.40 -0.30
N ILE A 200 2.87 6.32 0.50
CA ILE A 200 3.49 5.03 0.17
C ILE A 200 2.85 4.40 -1.06
N ARG A 201 1.51 4.34 -1.10
CA ARG A 201 0.73 3.77 -2.21
C ARG A 201 1.03 4.47 -3.52
N ASP A 202 1.11 5.79 -3.53
CA ASP A 202 1.35 6.53 -4.76
C ASP A 202 2.80 6.37 -5.25
N PHE A 203 3.76 6.05 -4.38
CA PHE A 203 5.12 5.67 -4.81
C PHE A 203 5.18 4.24 -5.36
N MET A 204 4.41 3.32 -4.77
CA MET A 204 4.19 1.98 -5.31
C MET A 204 3.52 2.03 -6.70
N LYS A 205 2.55 2.93 -6.93
CA LYS A 205 1.94 3.16 -8.25
C LYS A 205 2.96 3.55 -9.29
N TYR A 206 3.76 4.57 -8.97
CA TYR A 206 4.86 5.02 -9.80
C TYR A 206 5.78 3.86 -10.21
N HIS A 207 6.17 3.02 -9.25
CA HIS A 207 7.01 1.86 -9.52
C HIS A 207 6.34 0.83 -10.44
N GLU A 208 5.09 0.44 -10.18
CA GLU A 208 4.35 -0.51 -11.03
C GLU A 208 4.18 0.02 -12.46
N GLU A 209 3.93 1.31 -12.63
CA GLU A 209 3.79 1.94 -13.96
C GLU A 209 5.10 1.83 -14.76
N ILE A 210 6.23 2.14 -14.14
CA ILE A 210 7.54 2.10 -14.82
C ILE A 210 7.96 0.67 -15.14
N GLN A 211 7.70 -0.28 -14.24
CA GLN A 211 8.02 -1.68 -14.53
C GLN A 211 7.28 -2.20 -15.76
N ARG A 212 6.04 -1.72 -16.00
CA ARG A 212 5.21 -2.09 -17.15
C ARG A 212 5.62 -1.42 -18.46
N GLN A 213 6.12 -0.18 -18.42
CA GLN A 213 6.47 0.56 -19.63
C GLN A 213 7.69 -0.04 -20.36
N GLY A 214 8.55 -0.78 -19.66
CA GLY A 214 9.78 -1.34 -20.23
C GLY A 214 10.82 -0.27 -20.59
N GLY A 215 12.11 -0.60 -20.56
CA GLY A 215 13.20 0.33 -20.92
C GLY A 215 14.34 0.41 -19.90
N ASN A 216 15.33 1.26 -20.21
CA ASN A 216 16.55 1.49 -19.41
C ASN A 216 16.35 2.44 -18.22
N HIS A 217 15.16 3.03 -18.08
CA HIS A 217 14.82 4.07 -17.10
C HIS A 217 14.38 3.49 -15.75
N LYS A 218 14.85 2.28 -15.43
CA LYS A 218 14.33 1.52 -14.30
C LYS A 218 15.07 1.88 -13.02
N LEU A 219 14.28 2.27 -12.04
CA LEU A 219 14.67 2.17 -10.65
C LEU A 219 14.85 0.68 -10.32
N GLY A 220 16.07 0.29 -9.97
CA GLY A 220 16.38 -1.06 -9.51
C GLY A 220 15.59 -1.38 -8.24
N GLU A 221 15.29 -2.65 -8.02
CA GLU A 221 14.46 -3.09 -6.89
C GLU A 221 15.06 -2.65 -5.54
N THR A 222 16.37 -2.77 -5.37
CA THR A 222 17.08 -2.37 -4.14
C THR A 222 16.98 -0.86 -3.87
N ALA A 223 17.09 -0.05 -4.93
CA ALA A 223 16.93 1.39 -4.85
C ALA A 223 15.48 1.77 -4.55
N PHE A 224 14.52 1.09 -5.20
CA PHE A 224 13.10 1.25 -4.93
C PHE A 224 12.74 0.98 -3.47
N LEU A 225 13.15 -0.16 -2.93
CA LEU A 225 12.88 -0.53 -1.54
C LEU A 225 13.51 0.48 -0.57
N THR A 226 14.69 0.99 -0.89
CA THR A 226 15.38 1.99 -0.07
C THR A 226 14.68 3.34 -0.09
N LEU A 227 14.26 3.81 -1.27
CA LEU A 227 13.47 5.03 -1.40
C LEU A 227 12.11 4.91 -0.73
N LEU A 228 11.42 3.78 -0.91
CA LEU A 228 10.14 3.48 -0.26
C LEU A 228 10.29 3.50 1.27
N SER A 229 11.37 2.92 1.79
CA SER A 229 11.70 2.97 3.22
C SER A 229 11.97 4.39 3.71
N GLY A 230 12.75 5.18 2.97
CA GLY A 230 13.01 6.59 3.31
C GLY A 230 11.74 7.44 3.30
N LEU A 231 10.91 7.29 2.26
CA LEU A 231 9.62 7.96 2.13
C LEU A 231 8.67 7.60 3.28
N ALA A 232 8.59 6.33 3.66
CA ALA A 232 7.76 5.89 4.77
C ALA A 232 8.22 6.53 6.09
N ILE A 233 9.53 6.55 6.37
CA ILE A 233 10.07 7.17 7.58
C ILE A 233 9.85 8.69 7.58
N ASP A 234 10.09 9.37 6.45
CA ASP A 234 9.85 10.80 6.30
C ASP A 234 8.39 11.17 6.59
N LYS A 235 7.44 10.37 6.08
CA LYS A 235 6.02 10.55 6.36
C LYS A 235 5.68 10.34 7.83
N LEU A 236 6.30 9.37 8.49
CA LEU A 236 6.13 9.20 9.94
C LEU A 236 6.68 10.40 10.72
N PHE A 237 7.84 10.93 10.34
CA PHE A 237 8.35 12.16 10.93
C PHE A 237 7.39 13.33 10.72
N GLU A 238 6.93 13.60 9.49
CA GLU A 238 5.99 14.69 9.17
C GLU A 238 4.75 14.64 10.09
N LEU A 239 4.17 13.46 10.25
CA LEU A 239 2.95 13.25 11.02
C LEU A 239 3.18 13.37 12.53
N LEU A 240 4.20 12.70 13.06
CA LEU A 240 4.51 12.73 14.48
C LEU A 240 4.98 14.10 14.93
N PHE A 241 5.74 14.80 14.09
CA PHE A 241 6.17 16.16 14.38
C PHE A 241 4.98 17.12 14.44
N LYS A 242 3.95 16.94 13.58
CA LYS A 242 2.71 17.71 13.65
C LYS A 242 1.90 17.41 14.92
N LEU A 243 1.83 16.15 15.34
CA LEU A 243 1.02 15.72 16.49
C LEU A 243 1.68 16.00 17.84
N LEU A 244 3.01 15.94 17.89
CA LEU A 244 3.79 15.96 19.13
C LEU A 244 4.67 17.21 19.27
N ARG A 245 4.53 18.18 18.35
CA ARG A 245 5.36 19.40 18.22
C ARG A 245 5.62 20.12 19.54
N ASP A 246 4.58 20.22 20.37
CA ASP A 246 4.61 21.00 21.61
C ASP A 246 4.98 20.15 22.84
N LYS A 247 5.18 18.84 22.66
CA LYS A 247 5.31 17.87 23.76
C LYS A 247 6.57 17.01 23.70
N ARG A 248 7.19 16.87 22.52
CA ARG A 248 8.30 15.92 22.31
C ARG A 248 9.41 16.48 21.43
N GLY A 249 10.65 16.20 21.82
CA GLY A 249 11.84 16.51 21.01
C GLY A 249 12.10 15.47 19.91
N TYR A 250 13.04 15.77 19.01
CA TYR A 250 13.41 14.89 17.88
C TYR A 250 13.72 13.45 18.31
N ASP A 251 14.46 13.26 19.41
CA ASP A 251 14.86 11.94 19.89
C ASP A 251 13.67 11.08 20.34
N GLN A 252 12.64 11.71 20.92
CA GLN A 252 11.42 10.99 21.31
C GLN A 252 10.56 10.60 20.10
N ILE A 253 10.54 11.44 19.06
CA ILE A 253 9.90 11.09 17.78
C ILE A 253 10.67 9.94 17.12
N TYR A 254 12.00 10.00 17.15
CA TYR A 254 12.86 8.94 16.65
C TYR A 254 12.57 7.61 17.33
N ASP A 255 12.46 7.58 18.67
CA ASP A 255 12.17 6.37 19.43
C ASP A 255 10.77 5.82 19.11
N GLU A 256 9.77 6.69 18.94
CA GLU A 256 8.41 6.28 18.54
C GLU A 256 8.41 5.63 17.15
N ILE A 257 9.11 6.24 16.16
CA ILE A 257 9.26 5.66 14.82
C ILE A 257 9.99 4.32 14.89
N MET A 258 11.05 4.23 15.70
CA MET A 258 11.80 2.99 15.88
C MET A 258 10.93 1.88 16.50
N ASN A 259 10.07 2.23 17.46
CA ASN A 259 9.09 1.32 18.06
C ASN A 259 8.07 0.83 17.02
N LEU A 260 7.51 1.74 16.21
CA LEU A 260 6.61 1.39 15.11
C LEU A 260 7.28 0.42 14.14
N ILE A 261 8.51 0.72 13.69
CA ILE A 261 9.27 -0.17 12.80
C ILE A 261 9.50 -1.54 13.46
N ASN A 262 9.86 -1.60 14.74
CA ASN A 262 10.08 -2.86 15.45
C ASN A 262 8.82 -3.73 15.55
N ASN A 263 7.63 -3.12 15.54
CA ASN A 263 6.34 -3.81 15.60
C ASN A 263 5.78 -4.15 14.20
N GLY A 264 6.62 -4.22 13.16
CA GLY A 264 6.22 -4.71 11.84
C GLY A 264 5.44 -3.69 11.00
N ALA A 265 5.47 -2.43 11.39
CA ALA A 265 4.59 -1.41 10.85
C ALA A 265 4.95 -0.97 9.41
N LEU A 266 6.04 -1.50 8.84
CA LEU A 266 6.49 -1.30 7.47
C LEU A 266 6.58 -2.62 6.67
N VAL A 267 5.76 -3.61 7.03
CA VAL A 267 5.57 -4.84 6.24
C VAL A 267 4.39 -4.63 5.30
N LEU A 268 4.68 -4.40 4.02
CA LEU A 268 3.68 -4.16 2.98
C LEU A 268 3.45 -5.43 2.16
N TYR A 269 2.27 -5.61 1.58
CA TYR A 269 1.92 -6.74 0.73
C TYR A 269 1.42 -6.24 -0.62
N ARG A 270 2.15 -6.58 -1.68
CA ARG A 270 1.69 -6.36 -3.04
C ARG A 270 0.91 -7.57 -3.51
N VAL A 271 -0.39 -7.39 -3.66
CA VAL A 271 -1.35 -8.46 -3.97
C VAL A 271 -1.84 -8.29 -5.40
N SER A 272 -1.85 -9.39 -6.15
CA SER A 272 -2.35 -9.48 -7.53
C SER A 272 -2.93 -10.87 -7.76
N GLU A 273 -3.58 -11.11 -8.90
CA GLU A 273 -4.18 -12.41 -9.19
C GLU A 273 -3.17 -13.57 -9.13
N SER A 274 -1.89 -13.29 -9.44
CA SER A 274 -0.81 -14.27 -9.41
C SER A 274 -0.29 -14.61 -8.02
N GLY A 275 -0.58 -13.79 -7.01
CA GLY A 275 -0.08 -14.00 -5.65
C GLY A 275 0.06 -12.73 -4.81
N ALA A 276 0.53 -12.93 -3.58
CA ALA A 276 0.90 -11.89 -2.64
C ALA A 276 2.43 -11.90 -2.41
N THR A 277 3.08 -10.75 -2.63
CA THR A 277 4.52 -10.56 -2.41
C THR A 277 4.73 -9.63 -1.21
N PRO A 278 5.43 -10.07 -0.15
CA PRO A 278 5.76 -9.21 0.97
C PRO A 278 6.93 -8.28 0.64
N TYR A 279 6.79 -7.00 0.96
CA TYR A 279 7.86 -6.01 1.06
C TYR A 279 8.09 -5.69 2.54
N ASP A 280 8.96 -6.48 3.17
CA ASP A 280 9.37 -6.23 4.56
C ASP A 280 10.51 -5.21 4.59
N LEU A 281 10.17 -3.97 4.90
CA LEU A 281 11.13 -2.87 4.98
C LEU A 281 11.75 -2.74 6.38
N THR A 282 11.42 -3.60 7.34
CA THR A 282 11.74 -3.42 8.76
C THR A 282 13.24 -3.20 9.00
N ASN A 283 14.09 -4.08 8.45
CA ASN A 283 15.54 -3.97 8.65
C ASN A 283 16.16 -2.79 7.90
N LEU A 284 15.69 -2.55 6.68
CA LEU A 284 16.15 -1.44 5.85
C LEU A 284 15.77 -0.10 6.48
N ALA A 285 14.55 0.02 7.01
CA ALA A 285 14.04 1.20 7.68
C ALA A 285 14.84 1.53 8.94
N LYS A 286 15.22 0.53 9.74
CA LYS A 286 16.12 0.76 10.89
C LYS A 286 17.45 1.35 10.44
N VAL A 287 18.01 0.87 9.34
CA VAL A 287 19.27 1.39 8.80
C VAL A 287 19.09 2.81 8.29
N VAL A 288 18.08 3.07 7.45
CA VAL A 288 17.78 4.40 6.90
C VAL A 288 17.52 5.43 8.01
N LEU A 289 16.74 5.06 9.03
CA LEU A 289 16.43 5.90 10.18
C LEU A 289 17.71 6.22 10.98
N LYS A 290 18.52 5.21 11.31
CA LYS A 290 19.81 5.38 11.99
C LYS A 290 20.79 6.25 11.20
N MET A 291 20.78 6.12 9.88
CA MET A 291 21.63 6.92 9.00
C MET A 291 21.12 8.36 8.83
N ARG A 292 19.92 8.69 9.30
CA ARG A 292 19.25 9.97 9.03
C ARG A 292 19.11 10.25 7.52
N ALA A 293 18.95 9.19 6.72
CA ALA A 293 18.86 9.28 5.27
C ALA A 293 17.43 9.49 4.77
N ALA A 294 16.42 9.36 5.65
CA ALA A 294 15.01 9.34 5.28
C ALA A 294 14.56 10.55 4.45
N ASP A 295 14.90 11.76 4.90
CA ASP A 295 14.52 13.02 4.24
C ASP A 295 15.11 13.12 2.82
N ALA A 296 16.40 12.80 2.65
CA ALA A 296 17.05 12.79 1.33
C ALA A 296 16.43 11.76 0.38
N LEU A 297 16.15 10.55 0.87
CA LEU A 297 15.51 9.48 0.08
C LEU A 297 14.07 9.84 -0.27
N ALA A 298 13.34 10.48 0.64
CA ALA A 298 11.98 10.94 0.39
C ALA A 298 11.94 12.06 -0.67
N ASP A 299 12.89 13.00 -0.65
CA ASP A 299 13.03 14.02 -1.69
C ASP A 299 13.29 13.40 -3.06
N ILE A 300 14.20 12.42 -3.16
CA ILE A 300 14.46 11.69 -4.40
C ILE A 300 13.18 10.98 -4.88
N ALA A 301 12.47 10.27 -3.99
CA ALA A 301 11.21 9.60 -4.32
C ALA A 301 10.13 10.56 -4.84
N LYS A 302 9.96 11.71 -4.18
CA LYS A 302 9.00 12.76 -4.58
C LYS A 302 9.37 13.37 -5.94
N SER A 303 10.66 13.61 -6.19
CA SER A 303 11.15 14.11 -7.48
C SER A 303 10.84 13.14 -8.62
N LEU A 304 11.09 11.84 -8.42
CA LEU A 304 10.75 10.80 -9.39
C LEU A 304 9.27 10.81 -9.76
N GLN A 305 8.38 10.80 -8.74
CA GLN A 305 6.93 10.87 -8.96
C GLN A 305 6.50 12.13 -9.71
N THR A 306 7.10 13.26 -9.36
CA THR A 306 6.79 14.57 -9.96
C THR A 306 7.16 14.58 -11.45
N TYR A 307 8.36 14.11 -11.80
CA TYR A 307 8.82 14.12 -13.18
C TYR A 307 8.08 13.12 -14.07
N HIS A 308 7.78 11.94 -13.54
CA HIS A 308 6.94 10.96 -14.24
C HIS A 308 5.53 11.49 -14.50
N SER A 309 4.90 12.08 -13.48
CA SER A 309 3.56 12.68 -13.64
C SER A 309 3.55 13.85 -14.62
N GLY A 310 4.67 14.59 -14.71
CA GLY A 310 4.87 15.69 -15.64
C GLY A 310 5.32 15.27 -17.05
N GLY A 311 5.53 13.98 -17.31
CA GLY A 311 6.03 13.47 -18.58
C GLY A 311 7.48 13.87 -18.91
N ARG A 312 8.26 14.30 -17.91
CA ARG A 312 9.66 14.72 -18.07
C ARG A 312 10.62 13.55 -17.84
N HIS A 313 10.48 12.52 -18.66
CA HIS A 313 11.22 11.26 -18.53
C HIS A 313 12.73 11.42 -18.70
N ASP A 314 13.17 12.42 -19.46
CA ASP A 314 14.58 12.80 -19.60
C ASP A 314 15.17 13.24 -18.24
N ILE A 315 14.45 14.07 -17.49
CA ILE A 315 14.86 14.56 -16.18
C ILE A 315 14.70 13.47 -15.11
N GLU A 316 13.64 12.69 -15.21
CA GLU A 316 13.41 11.53 -14.36
C GLU A 316 14.62 10.57 -14.37
N ASN A 317 15.24 10.36 -15.54
CA ASN A 317 16.42 9.50 -15.67
C ASN A 317 17.62 9.95 -14.85
N TYR A 318 17.88 11.26 -14.78
CA TYR A 318 18.97 11.79 -13.94
C TYR A 318 18.73 11.46 -12.47
N VAL A 319 17.50 11.64 -12.01
CA VAL A 319 17.12 11.34 -10.63
C VAL A 319 17.13 9.82 -10.37
N ALA A 320 16.69 9.00 -11.33
CA ALA A 320 16.71 7.55 -11.22
C ALA A 320 18.14 7.00 -11.16
N ASN A 321 19.09 7.60 -11.88
CA ASN A 321 20.50 7.23 -11.80
C ASN A 321 21.08 7.53 -10.41
N LEU A 322 20.82 8.73 -9.86
CA LEU A 322 21.21 9.05 -8.49
C LEU A 322 20.57 8.07 -7.49
N ALA A 323 19.27 7.81 -7.65
CA ALA A 323 18.52 6.89 -6.80
C ALA A 323 19.11 5.47 -6.81
N ASN A 324 19.47 4.96 -8.00
CA ASN A 324 20.05 3.64 -8.17
C ASN A 324 21.39 3.51 -7.43
N ILE A 325 22.24 4.55 -7.47
CA ILE A 325 23.53 4.54 -6.78
C ILE A 325 23.36 4.71 -5.27
N VAL A 326 22.65 5.76 -4.84
CA VAL A 326 22.44 6.06 -3.41
C VAL A 326 21.66 4.93 -2.73
N GLY A 327 20.51 4.57 -3.29
CA GLY A 327 19.62 3.54 -2.77
C GLY A 327 20.26 2.15 -2.83
N GLY A 328 20.92 1.80 -3.94
CA GLY A 328 21.63 0.53 -4.08
C GLY A 328 22.73 0.35 -3.05
N ASN A 329 23.54 1.39 -2.81
CA ASN A 329 24.62 1.33 -1.82
C ASN A 329 24.12 1.30 -0.37
N ILE A 330 23.06 2.04 -0.04
CA ILE A 330 22.43 1.95 1.30
C ILE A 330 21.86 0.56 1.52
N PHE A 331 21.20 -0.02 0.52
CA PHE A 331 20.69 -1.38 0.59
C PHE A 331 21.82 -2.41 0.77
N ALA A 332 22.90 -2.29 -0.01
CA ALA A 332 24.07 -3.15 0.10
C ALA A 332 24.71 -3.05 1.49
N TYR A 333 24.84 -1.85 2.05
CA TYR A 333 25.27 -1.65 3.44
C TYR A 333 24.28 -2.25 4.44
N ALA A 334 22.98 -2.13 4.21
CA ALA A 334 21.98 -2.69 5.11
C ALA A 334 22.11 -4.21 5.25
N ILE A 335 22.51 -4.90 4.19
CA ILE A 335 22.77 -6.36 4.17
C ILE A 335 24.17 -6.69 4.70
N SER A 336 25.22 -6.14 4.08
CA SER A 336 26.61 -6.54 4.32
C SER A 336 27.23 -5.93 5.56
N LYS A 337 26.72 -4.76 6.01
CA LYS A 337 27.36 -3.86 6.97
C LYS A 337 28.72 -3.32 6.51
N ASP A 338 29.06 -3.44 5.23
CA ASP A 338 30.29 -2.89 4.67
C ASP A 338 30.16 -1.37 4.40
N LEU A 339 30.95 -0.59 5.14
CA LEU A 339 30.98 0.86 5.08
C LEU A 339 31.48 1.39 3.73
N HIS A 340 32.19 0.56 2.97
CA HIS A 340 32.74 0.93 1.68
C HIS A 340 31.66 1.42 0.71
N HIS A 341 30.48 0.79 0.74
CA HIS A 341 29.33 1.22 -0.06
C HIS A 341 28.90 2.65 0.25
N ILE A 342 28.84 3.03 1.54
CA ILE A 342 28.44 4.38 1.94
C ILE A 342 29.55 5.39 1.68
N TYR A 343 30.81 5.02 1.95
CA TYR A 343 31.96 5.86 1.67
C TYR A 343 32.02 6.24 0.18
N TYR A 344 31.80 5.29 -0.73
CA TYR A 344 31.75 5.60 -2.16
C TYR A 344 30.62 6.54 -2.52
N THR A 345 29.42 6.34 -1.98
CA THR A 345 28.30 7.25 -2.21
C THR A 345 28.66 8.69 -1.80
N VAL A 346 29.17 8.86 -0.58
CA VAL A 346 29.56 10.19 -0.06
C VAL A 346 30.67 10.80 -0.89
N ARG A 347 31.71 10.03 -1.24
CA ARG A 347 32.83 10.49 -2.06
C ARG A 347 32.39 10.94 -3.44
N SER A 348 31.55 10.18 -4.13
CA SER A 348 31.04 10.54 -5.46
C SER A 348 30.19 11.81 -5.44
N ILE A 349 29.36 11.97 -4.40
CA ILE A 349 28.56 13.20 -4.21
C ILE A 349 29.47 14.39 -3.92
N ALA A 350 30.45 14.25 -3.02
CA ALA A 350 31.39 15.30 -2.67
C ALA A 350 32.27 15.72 -3.87
N ALA A 351 32.71 14.76 -4.68
CA ALA A 351 33.47 14.99 -5.90
C ALA A 351 32.66 15.62 -7.04
N GLY A 352 31.35 15.80 -6.86
CA GLY A 352 30.48 16.44 -7.84
C GLY A 352 30.11 15.56 -9.02
N SER A 353 30.22 14.22 -8.90
CA SER A 353 29.90 13.27 -9.98
C SER A 353 28.46 13.35 -10.48
N PHE A 354 27.56 13.98 -9.72
CA PHE A 354 26.15 14.16 -10.06
C PHE A 354 25.77 15.63 -10.31
N ASP A 355 26.71 16.57 -10.18
CA ASP A 355 26.38 17.99 -10.11
C ASP A 355 25.73 18.49 -11.41
N GLU A 356 26.24 18.08 -12.57
CA GLU A 356 25.67 18.49 -13.86
C GLU A 356 24.22 18.01 -14.03
N ASP A 357 23.99 16.72 -13.87
CA ASP A 357 22.69 16.07 -14.07
C ASP A 357 21.66 16.53 -13.03
N MET A 358 22.08 16.67 -11.77
CA MET A 358 21.17 17.09 -10.70
C MET A 358 20.88 18.59 -10.72
N ASN A 359 21.81 19.42 -11.20
CA ASN A 359 21.52 20.84 -11.45
C ASN A 359 20.50 20.99 -12.60
N LYS A 360 20.58 20.17 -13.65
CA LYS A 360 19.55 20.13 -14.71
C LYS A 360 18.21 19.66 -14.16
N ALA A 361 18.23 18.65 -13.29
CA ALA A 361 17.00 18.05 -12.77
C ALA A 361 16.30 18.92 -11.72
N LEU A 362 17.02 19.42 -10.72
CA LEU A 362 16.46 20.08 -9.52
C LEU A 362 16.75 21.59 -9.46
N GLY A 363 17.56 22.12 -10.38
CA GLY A 363 18.16 23.45 -10.24
C GLY A 363 19.28 23.48 -9.20
N ALA A 364 20.10 24.53 -9.24
CA ALA A 364 21.25 24.68 -8.35
C ALA A 364 20.87 24.67 -6.86
N GLU A 365 19.79 25.36 -6.50
CA GLU A 365 19.32 25.41 -5.11
C GLU A 365 18.74 24.07 -4.65
N GLY A 366 17.94 23.41 -5.51
CA GLY A 366 17.34 22.11 -5.21
C GLY A 366 18.41 21.03 -5.04
N TRP A 367 19.40 21.00 -5.92
CA TRP A 367 20.54 20.10 -5.79
C TRP A 367 21.38 20.40 -4.55
N ALA A 368 21.71 21.66 -4.27
CA ALA A 368 22.48 22.02 -3.07
C ALA A 368 21.80 21.54 -1.77
N LYS A 369 20.47 21.69 -1.68
CA LYS A 369 19.68 21.18 -0.55
C LYS A 369 19.76 19.66 -0.43
N LEU A 370 19.49 18.93 -1.52
CA LEU A 370 19.55 17.48 -1.52
C LEU A 370 20.97 16.94 -1.23
N LYS A 371 21.98 17.53 -1.87
CA LYS A 371 23.40 17.23 -1.67
C LYS A 371 23.80 17.38 -0.21
N SER A 372 23.38 18.48 0.44
CA SER A 372 23.62 18.70 1.87
C SER A 372 23.02 17.59 2.73
N LYS A 373 21.76 17.21 2.48
CA LYS A 373 21.10 16.10 3.19
C LYS A 373 21.85 14.78 3.01
N LEU A 374 22.25 14.45 1.78
CA LEU A 374 23.01 13.22 1.48
C LEU A 374 24.38 13.21 2.15
N LEU A 375 25.09 14.33 2.19
CA LEU A 375 26.38 14.44 2.89
C LEU A 375 26.24 14.45 4.42
N SER A 376 25.06 14.76 4.94
CA SER A 376 24.76 14.72 6.38
C SER A 376 24.38 13.34 6.92
N MET A 377 24.30 12.32 6.05
CA MET A 377 24.00 10.95 6.46
C MET A 377 25.00 10.48 7.52
N ARG A 378 24.48 9.98 8.63
CA ARG A 378 25.28 9.38 9.70
C ARG A 378 25.62 7.95 9.35
N VAL A 379 26.85 7.53 9.64
CA VAL A 379 27.23 6.13 9.55
C VAL A 379 27.64 5.70 10.95
N ILE A 380 26.92 4.74 11.53
CA ILE A 380 27.10 4.35 12.95
C ILE A 380 28.55 3.95 13.26
N ALA A 381 29.29 3.39 12.31
CA ALA A 381 30.69 3.05 12.52
C ALA A 381 31.61 4.29 12.62
N TRP A 382 31.32 5.38 11.89
CA TRP A 382 32.08 6.64 12.03
C TRP A 382 31.94 7.27 13.41
N GLN A 383 30.86 6.97 14.17
CA GLN A 383 30.71 7.46 15.54
C GLN A 383 31.51 6.65 16.58
N LYS A 384 31.89 5.40 16.28
CA LYS A 384 32.75 4.59 17.16
C LYS A 384 34.24 4.75 16.86
N GLU A 385 34.61 5.19 15.67
CA GLU A 385 36.01 5.48 15.31
C GLU A 385 36.43 6.92 15.62
N LEU A 386 35.47 7.80 15.96
CA LEU A 386 35.70 9.21 16.34
C LEU A 386 35.43 9.48 17.84
N GLN A 387 35.15 8.44 18.64
CA GLN A 387 35.16 8.44 20.10
C GLN A 387 36.31 7.56 20.57
#